data_AF-D5P9L2-F1
#
_entry.id   AF-D5P9L2-F1
#
_cell.length_a   1.000
_cell.length_b   1.000
_cell.length_c   1.000
_cell.angle_alpha   90.00
_cell.angle_beta   90.00
_cell.angle_gamma   90.00
#
_symmetry.space_group_name_H-M   'P 1'
#
loop_
_entity.id
_entity.type
_entity.pdbx_description
1 polymer ?
#
loop_
_entity_poly.entity_id
_entity_poly.type
_entity_poly.pdbx_seq_one_letter_code
_entity_poly.pdbx_strand_id
1 'polypeptide(L)'
;MDSPLKRAAAAAAAVTLVALSANIPAAQAITPPQVDPGMVPPDGPPRPEQPMRRANSCSTPITVRNPDVAQLAPGFNLLNISKAWQYSTGNGVPVAVIDTGISPNPRLPAVPGGDYIMGEDGLSDCDAHGTIVGSIIAAAPQGVLPMPRPMPSTPAFPPPAGPPPANGAPPPPVEVPPPVAPPPPPPPVTITQVIPPPPPPPRRPRAAVPPPSPTGRRIRRPRTNPRCPRSRRARPTGWWESPRTRRSSRFASPPGLLSPSIPHRVTPTRTRR
;
A
#
# COMPACT_ATOMS: atom_id res chain seq x y z
N MET A 1 53.30 -1.77 50.96
CA MET A 1 52.20 -2.24 51.84
C MET A 1 50.92 -1.59 51.35
N ASP A 2 50.14 -2.29 50.53
CA ASP A 2 48.82 -1.76 50.14
C ASP A 2 47.89 -1.82 51.34
N SER A 3 47.32 -0.67 51.71
CA SER A 3 46.47 -0.60 52.89
C SER A 3 45.22 -1.48 52.70
N PRO A 4 44.74 -2.13 53.77
CA PRO A 4 43.54 -2.98 53.71
C PRO A 4 42.31 -2.24 53.16
N LEU A 5 42.24 -0.92 53.34
CA LEU A 5 41.18 -0.08 52.77
C LEU A 5 41.20 -0.05 51.23
N LYS A 6 42.37 -0.01 50.58
CA LYS A 6 42.45 0.00 49.10
C LYS A 6 41.96 -1.33 48.51
N ARG A 7 42.27 -2.44 49.17
CA ARG A 7 41.80 -3.78 48.77
C ARG A 7 40.29 -3.94 48.94
N ALA A 8 39.75 -3.45 50.06
CA ALA A 8 38.31 -3.46 50.31
C ALA A 8 37.52 -2.60 49.31
N ALA A 9 38.02 -1.40 48.99
CA ALA A 9 37.39 -0.52 48.01
C ALA A 9 37.41 -1.11 46.59
N ALA A 10 38.54 -1.73 46.18
CA ALA A 10 38.63 -2.42 44.90
C ALA A 10 37.67 -3.63 44.82
N ALA A 11 37.56 -4.41 45.90
CA ALA A 11 36.61 -5.53 45.96
C ALA A 11 35.16 -5.05 45.89
N ALA A 12 34.79 -3.99 46.63
CA ALA A 12 33.45 -3.42 46.57
C ALA A 12 33.13 -2.86 45.18
N ALA A 13 34.06 -2.16 44.54
CA ALA A 13 33.89 -1.64 43.19
C ALA A 13 33.71 -2.77 42.16
N ALA A 14 34.50 -3.86 42.27
CA ALA A 14 34.37 -5.02 41.41
C ALA A 14 33.02 -5.74 41.59
N VAL A 15 32.57 -5.95 42.84
CA VAL A 15 31.26 -6.56 43.12
C VAL A 15 30.12 -5.68 42.59
N THR A 16 30.22 -4.36 42.76
CA THR A 16 29.22 -3.42 42.26
C THR A 16 29.19 -3.44 40.73
N LEU A 17 30.34 -3.43 40.05
CA LEU A 17 30.40 -3.51 38.59
C LEU A 17 29.82 -4.82 38.04
N VAL A 18 30.06 -5.95 38.71
CA VAL A 18 29.47 -7.25 38.34
C VAL A 18 27.95 -7.27 38.58
N ALA A 19 27.48 -6.67 39.67
CA ALA A 19 26.05 -6.57 39.95
C ALA A 19 25.32 -5.68 38.92
N LEU A 20 25.95 -4.59 38.44
CA LEU A 20 25.39 -3.76 37.37
C LEU A 20 25.40 -4.46 36.01
N SER A 21 26.38 -5.32 35.72
CA SER A 21 26.45 -6.05 34.45
C SER A 21 25.57 -7.30 34.38
N ALA A 22 25.02 -7.78 35.50
CA ALA A 22 24.08 -8.90 35.54
C ALA A 22 22.66 -8.57 35.03
N ASN A 23 22.33 -7.28 34.86
CA ASN A 23 21.07 -6.82 34.24
C ASN A 23 21.18 -6.76 32.71
N ILE A 24 21.60 -7.87 32.08
CA ILE A 24 21.51 -7.99 30.62
C ILE A 24 20.03 -8.27 30.30
N PRO A 25 19.31 -7.39 29.58
CA PRO A 25 17.98 -7.74 29.11
C PRO A 25 18.14 -8.99 28.22
N ALA A 26 17.54 -10.10 28.65
CA ALA A 26 17.48 -11.29 27.82
C ALA A 26 16.82 -10.88 26.50
N ALA A 27 17.55 -11.04 25.39
CA ALA A 27 17.00 -10.79 24.07
C ALA A 27 15.83 -11.76 23.86
N GLN A 28 14.61 -11.26 24.04
CA GLN A 28 13.39 -11.99 23.74
C GLN A 28 13.29 -12.06 22.23
N ALA A 29 13.58 -13.22 21.65
CA ALA A 29 13.33 -13.46 20.24
C ALA A 29 11.82 -13.50 19.99
N ILE A 30 11.39 -12.97 18.84
CA ILE A 30 10.01 -13.18 18.36
C ILE A 30 9.87 -14.69 18.13
N THR A 31 8.94 -15.32 18.83
CA THR A 31 8.67 -16.76 18.68
C THR A 31 8.18 -17.05 17.25
N PRO A 32 8.64 -18.15 16.62
CA PRO A 32 8.11 -18.56 15.32
C PRO A 32 6.58 -18.69 15.36
N PRO A 33 5.86 -18.24 14.31
CA PRO A 33 4.41 -18.37 14.27
C PRO A 33 3.99 -19.84 14.34
N GLN A 34 2.96 -20.13 15.12
CA GLN A 34 2.36 -21.47 15.19
C GLN A 34 1.13 -21.52 14.29
N VAL A 35 0.95 -22.63 13.59
CA VAL A 35 -0.25 -22.88 12.75
C VAL A 35 -1.29 -23.58 13.60
N ASP A 36 -2.49 -22.99 13.70
CA ASP A 36 -3.65 -23.64 14.32
C ASP A 36 -4.51 -24.30 13.23
N PRO A 37 -4.57 -25.65 13.15
CA PRO A 37 -5.38 -26.36 12.17
C PRO A 37 -6.89 -26.09 12.30
N GLY A 38 -7.37 -25.64 13.47
CA GLY A 38 -8.77 -25.30 13.69
C GLY A 38 -9.19 -23.96 13.11
N MET A 39 -8.24 -23.13 12.65
CA MET A 39 -8.46 -21.75 12.21
C MET A 39 -8.35 -21.58 10.69
N VAL A 40 -8.60 -22.65 9.92
CA VAL A 40 -8.64 -22.56 8.44
C VAL A 40 -9.84 -21.67 8.03
N PRO A 41 -9.63 -20.61 7.22
CA PRO A 41 -10.73 -19.78 6.73
C PRO A 41 -11.74 -20.59 5.91
N PRO A 42 -13.02 -20.19 5.89
CA PRO A 42 -14.03 -20.87 5.08
C PRO A 42 -13.71 -20.74 3.58
N ASP A 43 -13.98 -21.82 2.83
CA ASP A 43 -13.91 -21.84 1.36
C ASP A 43 -15.16 -21.15 0.77
N GLY A 44 -15.17 -19.83 0.83
CA GLY A 44 -16.21 -18.98 0.26
C GLY A 44 -15.89 -18.55 -1.18
N PRO A 45 -16.87 -18.01 -1.92
CA PRO A 45 -16.61 -17.48 -3.26
C PRO A 45 -15.50 -16.42 -3.20
N PRO A 46 -14.56 -16.42 -4.16
CA PRO A 46 -13.48 -15.43 -4.24
C PRO A 46 -14.04 -14.01 -4.28
N ARG A 47 -13.66 -13.20 -3.29
CA ARG A 47 -14.09 -11.81 -3.15
C ARG A 47 -13.23 -11.08 -2.13
N PRO A 48 -13.11 -9.75 -2.20
CA PRO A 48 -12.41 -9.00 -1.18
C PRO A 48 -13.16 -9.01 0.15
N GLU A 49 -12.41 -8.87 1.25
CA GLU A 49 -12.97 -8.72 2.59
C GLU A 49 -13.77 -7.42 2.75
N GLN A 50 -13.38 -6.37 2.02
CA GLN A 50 -14.00 -5.05 2.00
C GLN A 50 -14.15 -4.56 0.56
N PRO A 51 -15.14 -3.71 0.24
CA PRO A 51 -15.30 -3.17 -1.10
C PRO A 51 -14.02 -2.45 -1.58
N MET A 52 -13.50 -2.87 -2.73
CA MET A 52 -12.31 -2.28 -3.33
C MET A 52 -12.70 -1.36 -4.49
N ARG A 53 -11.77 -0.47 -4.86
CA ARG A 53 -11.88 0.36 -6.06
C ARG A 53 -10.53 0.46 -6.74
N ARG A 54 -10.53 0.44 -8.07
CA ARG A 54 -9.33 0.67 -8.87
C ARG A 54 -8.90 2.13 -8.76
N ALA A 55 -7.65 2.36 -8.36
CA ALA A 55 -7.11 3.72 -8.17
C ALA A 55 -6.35 4.27 -9.40
N ASN A 56 -5.80 3.37 -10.23
CA ASN A 56 -4.95 3.72 -11.37
C ASN A 56 -5.46 3.03 -12.64
N SER A 57 -5.03 3.52 -13.80
CA SER A 57 -5.20 2.79 -15.06
C SER A 57 -4.37 1.51 -15.07
N CYS A 58 -4.82 0.48 -15.80
CA CYS A 58 -4.07 -0.76 -15.92
C CYS A 58 -2.70 -0.56 -16.59
N SER A 59 -1.73 -1.32 -16.11
CA SER A 59 -0.37 -1.38 -16.63
C SER A 59 -0.31 -2.31 -17.83
N THR A 60 0.59 -2.01 -18.76
CA THR A 60 0.90 -2.89 -19.90
C THR A 60 2.38 -3.24 -19.88
N PRO A 61 2.75 -4.51 -20.10
CA PRO A 61 4.15 -4.89 -20.16
C PRO A 61 4.80 -4.22 -21.38
N ILE A 62 6.04 -3.77 -21.21
CA ILE A 62 6.85 -3.19 -22.29
C ILE A 62 8.14 -4.00 -22.47
N THR A 63 8.65 -4.02 -23.69
CA THR A 63 9.98 -4.58 -23.96
C THR A 63 11.05 -3.50 -23.83
N VAL A 64 12.30 -3.92 -23.64
CA VAL A 64 13.43 -3.05 -23.96
C VAL A 64 13.39 -2.63 -25.43
N ARG A 65 14.10 -1.56 -25.80
CA ARG A 65 14.02 -0.96 -27.15
C ARG A 65 14.31 -1.95 -28.28
N ASN A 66 15.28 -2.84 -28.11
CA ASN A 66 15.65 -3.83 -29.12
C ASN A 66 15.93 -5.18 -28.43
N PRO A 67 14.88 -5.95 -28.10
CA PRO A 67 15.03 -7.23 -27.43
C PRO A 67 15.51 -8.28 -28.44
N ASP A 68 16.57 -9.01 -28.11
CA ASP A 68 16.90 -10.24 -28.84
C ASP A 68 16.07 -11.39 -28.28
N VAL A 69 14.90 -11.62 -28.89
CA VAL A 69 13.97 -12.69 -28.50
C VAL A 69 14.33 -14.05 -29.08
N ALA A 70 15.38 -14.15 -29.88
CA ALA A 70 15.91 -15.43 -30.36
C ALA A 70 16.84 -16.07 -29.32
N GLN A 71 17.40 -15.28 -28.40
CA GLN A 71 18.21 -15.80 -27.29
C GLN A 71 17.33 -16.37 -26.18
N LEU A 72 17.80 -17.49 -25.61
CA LEU A 72 17.20 -18.04 -24.40
C LEU A 72 17.36 -17.06 -23.24
N ALA A 73 16.30 -16.90 -22.46
CA ALA A 73 16.36 -16.10 -21.25
C ALA A 73 17.48 -16.63 -20.31
N PRO A 74 18.30 -15.76 -19.68
CA PRO A 74 19.41 -16.20 -18.82
C PRO A 74 19.01 -17.19 -17.73
N GLY A 75 17.83 -17.01 -17.11
CA GLY A 75 17.31 -17.94 -16.11
C GLY A 75 16.98 -19.33 -16.68
N PHE A 76 16.48 -19.39 -17.92
CA PHE A 76 16.19 -20.65 -18.61
C PHE A 76 17.49 -21.44 -18.89
N ASN A 77 18.57 -20.73 -19.24
CA ASN A 77 19.87 -21.35 -19.45
C ASN A 77 20.55 -21.75 -18.12
N LEU A 78 20.51 -20.87 -17.12
CA LEU A 78 21.09 -21.13 -15.80
C LEU A 78 20.53 -22.40 -15.15
N LEU A 79 19.21 -22.60 -15.25
CA LEU A 79 18.51 -23.77 -14.72
C LEU A 79 18.55 -24.97 -15.68
N ASN A 80 19.12 -24.81 -16.88
CA ASN A 80 19.19 -25.83 -17.92
C ASN A 80 17.84 -26.50 -18.21
N ILE A 81 16.80 -25.67 -18.41
CA ILE A 81 15.42 -26.14 -18.56
C ILE A 81 15.26 -27.09 -19.77
N SER A 82 15.99 -26.85 -20.87
CA SER A 82 16.01 -27.77 -22.02
C SER A 82 16.39 -29.19 -21.64
N LYS A 83 17.32 -29.37 -20.69
CA LYS A 83 17.70 -30.69 -20.18
C LYS A 83 16.67 -31.23 -19.19
N ALA A 84 16.10 -30.38 -18.34
CA ALA A 84 15.04 -30.78 -17.41
C ALA A 84 13.82 -31.36 -18.14
N TRP A 85 13.47 -30.78 -19.28
CA TRP A 85 12.38 -31.26 -20.13
C TRP A 85 12.60 -32.65 -20.75
N GLN A 86 13.80 -33.24 -20.65
CA GLN A 86 14.01 -34.66 -21.00
C GLN A 86 13.38 -35.61 -19.99
N TYR A 87 13.07 -35.12 -18.78
CA TYR A 87 12.49 -35.91 -17.69
C TYR A 87 11.00 -35.60 -17.47
N SER A 88 10.60 -34.34 -17.57
CA SER A 88 9.20 -33.93 -17.40
C SER A 88 8.94 -32.57 -18.03
N THR A 89 7.74 -32.40 -18.59
CA THR A 89 7.23 -31.11 -19.05
C THR A 89 6.11 -30.57 -18.16
N GLY A 90 5.85 -31.23 -17.02
CA GLY A 90 4.74 -30.90 -16.13
C GLY A 90 3.36 -31.32 -16.65
N ASN A 91 3.27 -32.29 -17.57
CA ASN A 91 2.00 -32.66 -18.18
C ASN A 91 0.98 -33.14 -17.13
N GLY A 92 -0.19 -32.49 -17.09
CA GLY A 92 -1.26 -32.79 -16.14
C GLY A 92 -1.00 -32.34 -14.71
N VAL A 93 -0.03 -31.48 -14.44
CA VAL A 93 0.17 -30.87 -13.11
C VAL A 93 -0.53 -29.51 -13.06
N PRO A 94 -1.64 -29.36 -12.31
CA PRO A 94 -2.26 -28.05 -12.14
C PRO A 94 -1.41 -27.16 -11.23
N VAL A 95 -1.24 -25.89 -11.62
CA VAL A 95 -0.53 -24.88 -10.84
C VAL A 95 -1.44 -23.69 -10.62
N ALA A 96 -1.72 -23.37 -9.35
CA ALA A 96 -2.43 -22.16 -8.98
C ALA A 96 -1.45 -20.98 -8.90
N VAL A 97 -1.80 -19.87 -9.53
CA VAL A 97 -1.01 -18.62 -9.51
C VAL A 97 -1.80 -17.58 -8.72
N ILE A 98 -1.37 -17.31 -7.49
CA ILE A 98 -1.95 -16.27 -6.64
C ILE A 98 -1.18 -14.98 -6.92
N ASP A 99 -1.73 -14.15 -7.80
CA ASP A 99 -1.08 -12.93 -8.27
C ASP A 99 -2.16 -11.90 -8.67
N THR A 100 -1.78 -10.92 -9.48
CA THR A 100 -2.60 -9.80 -10.00
C THR A 100 -3.58 -10.19 -11.11
N GLY A 101 -3.77 -11.50 -11.31
CA GLY A 101 -4.55 -12.09 -12.41
C GLY A 101 -3.68 -12.52 -13.60
N ILE A 102 -4.28 -13.21 -14.56
CA ILE A 102 -3.59 -13.64 -15.79
C ILE A 102 -4.42 -13.19 -17.00
N SER A 103 -3.82 -12.43 -17.91
CA SER A 103 -4.39 -12.17 -19.23
C SER A 103 -4.07 -13.35 -20.17
N PRO A 104 -5.03 -14.24 -20.46
CA PRO A 104 -4.74 -15.48 -21.19
C PRO A 104 -4.42 -15.17 -22.65
N ASN A 105 -3.58 -16.02 -23.25
CA ASN A 105 -3.21 -15.92 -24.66
C ASN A 105 -2.88 -17.32 -25.20
N PRO A 106 -2.72 -17.52 -26.52
CA PRO A 106 -2.46 -18.85 -27.08
C PRO A 106 -1.21 -19.55 -26.53
N ARG A 107 -0.23 -18.81 -26.01
CA ARG A 107 0.94 -19.38 -25.35
C ARG A 107 0.71 -19.63 -23.85
N LEU A 108 -0.23 -18.93 -23.22
CA LEU A 108 -0.55 -19.08 -21.82
C LEU A 108 -2.08 -19.25 -21.64
N PRO A 109 -2.61 -20.45 -21.94
CA PRO A 109 -3.97 -20.81 -21.55
C PRO A 109 -4.12 -20.79 -20.03
N ALA A 110 -5.21 -20.23 -19.51
CA ALA A 110 -5.46 -20.16 -18.07
C ALA A 110 -6.90 -20.55 -17.72
N VAL A 111 -7.07 -21.25 -16.60
CA VAL A 111 -8.39 -21.59 -16.05
C VAL A 111 -8.75 -20.53 -15.01
N PRO A 112 -10.01 -20.04 -14.97
CA PRO A 112 -10.50 -19.17 -13.90
C PRO A 112 -10.19 -19.71 -12.51
N GLY A 113 -9.51 -18.89 -11.70
CA GLY A 113 -9.19 -19.19 -10.29
C GLY A 113 -9.97 -18.34 -9.30
N GLY A 114 -10.70 -17.33 -9.79
CA GLY A 114 -11.37 -16.31 -9.00
C GLY A 114 -10.47 -15.10 -8.69
N ASP A 115 -11.09 -14.07 -8.15
CA ASP A 115 -10.44 -12.80 -7.86
C ASP A 115 -10.85 -12.26 -6.48
N TYR A 116 -9.85 -12.01 -5.63
CA TYR A 116 -10.02 -11.50 -4.28
C TYR A 116 -9.95 -9.97 -4.20
N ILE A 117 -9.94 -9.27 -5.33
CA ILE A 117 -9.89 -7.81 -5.44
C ILE A 117 -11.22 -7.24 -5.93
N MET A 118 -11.69 -7.65 -7.12
CA MET A 118 -12.95 -7.18 -7.72
C MET A 118 -14.07 -8.23 -7.67
N GLY A 119 -13.77 -9.47 -7.28
CA GLY A 119 -14.75 -10.57 -7.26
C GLY A 119 -15.04 -11.14 -8.65
N GLU A 120 -14.11 -10.98 -9.59
CA GLU A 120 -14.14 -11.54 -10.95
C GLU A 120 -13.60 -12.99 -11.02
N ASP A 121 -13.24 -13.44 -12.21
CA ASP A 121 -12.82 -14.82 -12.50
C ASP A 121 -11.29 -15.05 -12.44
N GLY A 122 -10.51 -13.98 -12.26
CA GLY A 122 -9.04 -14.00 -12.20
C GLY A 122 -8.34 -13.98 -13.58
N LEU A 123 -9.09 -13.89 -14.68
CA LEU A 123 -8.54 -13.86 -16.05
C LEU A 123 -8.28 -12.43 -16.58
N SER A 124 -8.14 -11.48 -15.66
CA SER A 124 -7.88 -10.07 -15.92
C SER A 124 -6.65 -9.65 -15.13
N ASP A 125 -5.59 -9.21 -15.82
CA ASP A 125 -4.36 -8.72 -15.19
C ASP A 125 -4.21 -7.22 -15.45
N CYS A 126 -4.43 -6.41 -14.41
CA CYS A 126 -4.34 -4.95 -14.48
C CYS A 126 -2.95 -4.42 -14.12
N ASP A 127 -2.04 -5.27 -13.64
CA ASP A 127 -0.70 -4.88 -13.18
C ASP A 127 0.41 -5.44 -14.09
N ALA A 128 0.05 -6.29 -15.07
CA ALA A 128 0.92 -7.02 -15.96
C ALA A 128 1.86 -8.03 -15.27
N HIS A 129 1.74 -8.21 -13.94
CA HIS A 129 2.68 -9.02 -13.17
C HIS A 129 2.31 -10.50 -13.23
N GLY A 130 1.05 -10.85 -12.99
CA GLY A 130 0.61 -12.23 -12.92
C GLY A 130 0.68 -12.94 -14.26
N THR A 131 0.44 -12.23 -15.37
CA THR A 131 0.65 -12.77 -16.72
C THR A 131 2.13 -13.09 -16.97
N ILE A 132 3.05 -12.25 -16.49
CA ILE A 132 4.50 -12.51 -16.60
C ILE A 132 4.88 -13.72 -15.73
N VAL A 133 4.44 -13.76 -14.47
CA VAL A 133 4.70 -14.90 -13.56
C VAL A 133 4.17 -16.20 -14.14
N GLY A 134 2.91 -16.21 -14.59
CA GLY A 134 2.30 -17.37 -15.25
C GLY A 134 3.07 -17.80 -16.49
N SER A 135 3.60 -16.85 -17.27
CA SER A 135 4.38 -17.16 -18.47
C SER A 135 5.72 -17.83 -18.17
N ILE A 136 6.37 -17.49 -17.05
CA ILE A 136 7.60 -18.14 -16.61
C ILE A 136 7.33 -19.60 -16.22
N ILE A 137 6.17 -19.86 -15.63
CA ILE A 137 5.77 -21.19 -15.14
C ILE A 137 5.37 -22.11 -16.30
N ALA A 138 4.47 -21.65 -17.19
CA ALA A 138 3.74 -22.54 -18.07
C ALA A 138 3.53 -22.04 -19.51
N ALA A 139 4.12 -20.91 -19.92
CA ALA A 139 3.92 -20.48 -21.31
C ALA A 139 4.55 -21.48 -22.29
N ALA A 140 3.78 -21.83 -23.33
CA ALA A 140 4.29 -22.57 -24.46
C ALA A 140 5.45 -21.79 -25.12
N PRO A 141 6.55 -22.46 -25.48
CA PRO A 141 7.67 -21.83 -26.15
C PRO A 141 7.27 -21.43 -27.56
N GLN A 142 7.95 -20.41 -28.05
CA GLN A 142 7.84 -19.92 -29.41
C GLN A 142 9.26 -19.61 -29.87
N GLY A 143 9.64 -20.06 -31.06
CA GLY A 143 10.99 -19.87 -31.60
C GLY A 143 11.83 -21.14 -31.64
N VAL A 144 13.13 -21.00 -31.36
CA VAL A 144 14.19 -21.94 -31.81
C VAL A 144 14.12 -23.33 -31.17
N LEU A 145 13.60 -23.43 -29.95
CA LEU A 145 13.41 -24.72 -29.27
C LEU A 145 11.91 -25.03 -29.18
N PRO A 146 11.40 -26.03 -29.91
CA PRO A 146 10.02 -26.47 -29.72
C PRO A 146 9.86 -27.09 -28.33
N MET A 147 8.66 -26.97 -27.74
CA MET A 147 8.35 -27.72 -26.53
C MET A 147 8.48 -29.21 -26.86
N PRO A 148 9.23 -29.99 -26.07
CA PRO A 148 9.19 -31.44 -26.20
C PRO A 148 7.77 -31.96 -25.95
N ARG A 149 7.52 -33.18 -26.44
CA ARG A 149 6.22 -33.85 -26.26
C ARG A 149 5.83 -33.85 -24.78
N PRO A 150 4.53 -33.71 -24.46
CA PRO A 150 4.07 -33.74 -23.07
C PRO A 150 4.60 -34.99 -22.34
N MET A 151 5.27 -34.77 -21.20
CA MET A 151 5.78 -35.83 -20.33
C MET A 151 5.33 -35.60 -18.89
N PRO A 152 4.79 -36.64 -18.20
CA PRO A 152 4.48 -37.99 -18.75
C PRO A 152 3.46 -37.94 -19.91
N SER A 153 3.40 -38.99 -20.74
CA SER A 153 2.53 -39.00 -21.93
C SER A 153 1.04 -38.93 -21.59
N THR A 154 0.68 -39.44 -20.42
CA THR A 154 -0.65 -39.30 -19.82
C THR A 154 -0.59 -38.19 -18.77
N PRO A 155 -1.59 -37.30 -18.67
CA PRO A 155 -1.65 -36.28 -17.62
C PRO A 155 -1.46 -36.89 -16.23
N ALA A 156 -0.60 -36.29 -15.40
CA ALA A 156 -0.31 -36.77 -14.06
C ALA A 156 -1.52 -36.69 -13.12
N PHE A 157 -2.36 -35.66 -13.26
CA PHE A 157 -3.57 -35.45 -12.50
C PHE A 157 -4.74 -35.09 -13.43
N PRO A 158 -5.99 -35.30 -13.01
CA PRO A 158 -7.14 -34.76 -13.71
C PRO A 158 -7.08 -33.23 -13.77
N PRO A 159 -7.68 -32.59 -14.79
CA PRO A 159 -7.75 -31.15 -14.86
C PRO A 159 -8.51 -30.58 -13.65
N PRO A 160 -8.20 -29.34 -13.21
CA PRO A 160 -8.97 -28.66 -12.18
C PRO A 160 -10.46 -28.62 -12.53
N ALA A 161 -11.30 -28.69 -11.50
CA ALA A 161 -12.73 -28.46 -11.67
C ALA A 161 -12.96 -27.01 -12.13
N GLY A 162 -13.80 -26.82 -13.14
CA GLY A 162 -14.10 -25.49 -13.65
C GLY A 162 -14.30 -25.46 -15.17
N PRO A 163 -14.52 -24.26 -15.73
CA PRO A 163 -14.57 -24.07 -17.17
C PRO A 163 -13.22 -24.41 -17.83
N PRO A 164 -13.22 -24.71 -19.13
CA PRO A 164 -11.98 -25.02 -19.85
C PRO A 164 -11.02 -23.82 -19.86
N PRO A 165 -9.71 -24.05 -20.07
CA PRO A 165 -8.74 -22.97 -20.16
C PRO A 165 -9.12 -21.96 -21.25
N ALA A 166 -9.09 -20.68 -20.89
CA ALA A 166 -9.24 -19.58 -21.82
C ALA A 166 -7.89 -19.32 -22.53
N ASN A 167 -7.93 -19.11 -23.85
CA ASN A 167 -6.76 -18.74 -24.66
C ASN A 167 -6.72 -17.25 -25.01
N GLY A 168 -7.64 -16.49 -24.42
CA GLY A 168 -7.84 -15.06 -24.64
C GLY A 168 -8.92 -14.60 -23.69
N ALA A 169 -8.76 -13.40 -23.14
CA ALA A 169 -9.81 -12.70 -22.41
C ALA A 169 -10.05 -11.35 -23.09
N PRO A 170 -11.29 -10.82 -23.05
CA PRO A 170 -11.52 -9.42 -23.39
C PRO A 170 -10.56 -8.54 -22.59
N PRO A 171 -10.04 -7.44 -23.17
CA PRO A 171 -9.24 -6.49 -22.40
C PRO A 171 -10.08 -6.00 -21.20
N PRO A 172 -9.45 -5.74 -20.04
CA PRO A 172 -10.16 -5.26 -18.88
C PRO A 172 -11.00 -4.03 -19.26
N PRO A 173 -12.26 -3.93 -18.79
CA PRO A 173 -13.08 -2.77 -19.05
C PRO A 173 -12.32 -1.48 -18.72
N VAL A 174 -12.32 -0.55 -19.67
CA VAL A 174 -11.82 0.79 -19.45
C VAL A 174 -12.82 1.52 -18.56
N GLU A 175 -12.79 1.25 -17.25
CA GLU A 175 -13.45 2.07 -16.25
C GLU A 175 -12.84 3.48 -16.36
N VAL A 176 -13.62 4.40 -16.91
CA VAL A 176 -13.35 5.84 -16.83
C VAL A 176 -13.26 6.19 -15.35
N PRO A 177 -12.19 6.86 -14.87
CA PRO A 177 -12.11 7.27 -13.48
C PRO A 177 -13.40 8.02 -13.09
N PRO A 178 -14.02 7.72 -11.94
CA PRO A 178 -15.18 8.49 -11.50
C PRO A 178 -14.79 9.97 -11.46
N PRO A 179 -15.69 10.89 -11.89
CA PRO A 179 -15.39 12.30 -11.92
C PRO A 179 -14.90 12.75 -10.55
N VAL A 180 -13.81 13.51 -10.53
CA VAL A 180 -13.26 14.10 -9.30
C VAL A 180 -14.39 14.79 -8.56
N ALA A 181 -14.63 14.41 -7.30
CA ALA A 181 -15.67 15.03 -6.49
C ALA A 181 -15.50 16.56 -6.51
N PRO A 182 -16.57 17.33 -6.74
CA PRO A 182 -16.47 18.78 -6.77
C PRO A 182 -15.90 19.30 -5.44
N PRO A 183 -15.07 20.35 -5.46
CA PRO A 183 -14.53 20.92 -4.23
C PRO A 183 -15.68 21.32 -3.29
N PRO A 184 -15.49 21.24 -1.97
CA PRO A 184 -16.51 21.64 -1.01
C PRO A 184 -16.94 23.10 -1.30
N PRO A 185 -18.24 23.42 -1.17
CA PRO A 185 -18.72 24.77 -1.41
C PRO A 185 -17.98 25.77 -0.51
N PRO A 186 -17.69 26.99 -1.00
CA PRO A 186 -17.09 28.01 -0.16
C PRO A 186 -18.00 28.28 1.05
N PRO A 187 -17.43 28.55 2.24
CA PRO A 187 -18.24 28.85 3.41
C PRO A 187 -19.15 30.05 3.12
N PRO A 188 -20.43 30.01 3.53
CA PRO A 188 -21.37 31.09 3.25
C PRO A 188 -20.88 32.41 3.86
N VAL A 189 -20.70 33.42 3.00
CA VAL A 189 -20.45 34.79 3.44
C VAL A 189 -21.77 35.41 3.86
N THR A 190 -21.91 35.71 5.15
CA THR A 190 -23.07 36.46 5.66
C THR A 190 -22.89 37.94 5.33
N ILE A 191 -23.68 38.45 4.39
CA ILE A 191 -23.73 39.90 4.09
C ILE A 191 -24.78 40.53 5.01
N THR A 192 -24.32 41.24 6.04
CA THR A 192 -25.21 42.07 6.86
C THR A 192 -25.57 43.33 6.07
N GLN A 193 -26.73 43.33 5.43
CA GLN A 193 -27.27 44.53 4.79
C GLN A 193 -27.98 45.38 5.86
N VAL A 194 -27.43 46.57 6.12
CA VAL A 194 -28.11 47.57 6.96
C VAL A 194 -29.07 48.36 6.07
N ILE A 195 -30.37 48.05 6.17
CA ILE A 195 -31.42 48.84 5.54
C ILE A 195 -31.68 50.06 6.43
N PRO A 196 -31.60 51.30 5.90
CA PRO A 196 -31.92 52.49 6.68
C PRO A 196 -33.41 52.51 7.07
N PRO A 197 -33.74 52.96 8.30
CA PRO A 197 -35.11 52.93 8.78
C PRO A 197 -36.03 53.88 8.00
N PRO A 198 -37.33 53.55 7.85
CA PRO A 198 -38.28 54.40 7.16
C PRO A 198 -38.48 55.75 7.89
N PRO A 199 -38.81 56.83 7.17
CA PRO A 199 -38.98 58.15 7.78
C PRO A 199 -40.17 58.19 8.75
N PRO A 200 -40.08 58.99 9.83
CA PRO A 200 -41.12 59.02 10.85
C PRO A 200 -42.41 59.69 10.36
N PRO A 201 -43.59 59.26 10.85
CA PRO A 201 -44.87 59.84 10.46
C PRO A 201 -45.05 61.28 10.97
N PRO A 202 -45.88 62.09 10.28
CA PRO A 202 -46.10 63.49 10.64
C PRO A 202 -46.78 63.65 12.00
N ARG A 203 -46.33 64.65 12.78
CA ARG A 203 -46.83 64.92 14.14
C ARG A 203 -48.24 65.51 14.09
N ARG A 204 -49.16 64.92 14.86
CA ARG A 204 -50.51 65.47 15.09
C ARG A 204 -50.45 66.72 15.99
N PRO A 205 -51.34 67.71 15.83
CA PRO A 205 -51.39 68.90 16.69
C PRO A 205 -51.75 68.55 18.14
N ARG A 206 -51.07 69.19 19.10
CA ARG A 206 -51.32 69.01 20.55
C ARG A 206 -52.67 69.63 20.94
N ALA A 207 -53.54 68.84 21.57
CA ALA A 207 -54.67 69.36 22.35
C ALA A 207 -54.17 69.94 23.68
N ALA A 208 -54.76 71.06 24.11
CA ALA A 208 -54.42 71.79 25.32
C ALA A 208 -54.83 71.02 26.59
N VAL A 209 -53.97 71.07 27.62
CA VAL A 209 -54.16 70.41 28.92
C VAL A 209 -54.76 71.42 29.92
N PRO A 210 -55.86 71.11 30.63
CA PRO A 210 -56.32 71.92 31.76
C PRO A 210 -55.64 71.53 33.11
N PRO A 211 -55.59 72.44 34.10
CA PRO A 211 -54.73 72.34 35.30
C PRO A 211 -55.26 71.39 36.40
N PRO A 212 -54.40 71.00 37.37
CA PRO A 212 -54.61 69.84 38.25
C PRO A 212 -55.27 70.18 39.59
N SER A 213 -55.81 69.16 40.26
CA SER A 213 -56.16 69.21 41.70
C SER A 213 -55.92 67.85 42.38
N PRO A 214 -55.69 67.84 43.72
CA PRO A 214 -54.69 66.99 44.35
C PRO A 214 -55.28 65.83 45.18
N THR A 215 -54.37 65.03 45.75
CA THR A 215 -54.49 63.85 46.63
C THR A 215 -54.34 62.51 45.89
N GLY A 216 -53.48 61.57 46.26
CA GLY A 216 -52.60 61.46 47.41
C GLY A 216 -52.59 60.02 47.93
N ARG A 217 -51.77 59.12 47.35
CA ARG A 217 -51.18 58.00 48.12
C ARG A 217 -50.02 57.34 47.37
N ARG A 218 -49.05 56.93 48.18
CA ARG A 218 -47.62 56.81 47.88
C ARG A 218 -47.21 55.35 48.10
N ILE A 219 -46.60 54.68 47.12
CA ILE A 219 -45.76 53.50 47.39
C ILE A 219 -44.45 53.60 46.60
N ARG A 220 -43.39 53.22 47.29
CA ARG A 220 -41.98 53.58 47.16
C ARG A 220 -41.25 52.86 46.00
N ARG A 221 -40.27 53.55 45.41
CA ARG A 221 -39.13 52.97 44.67
C ARG A 221 -37.85 53.02 45.51
N PRO A 222 -36.92 52.07 45.33
CA PRO A 222 -35.48 52.34 45.35
C PRO A 222 -34.89 52.11 43.94
N ARG A 223 -34.31 53.09 43.24
CA ARG A 223 -32.95 53.70 43.31
C ARG A 223 -31.77 52.74 43.06
N THR A 224 -31.09 53.01 41.94
CA THR A 224 -29.61 52.98 41.66
C THR A 224 -28.94 51.59 41.64
N ASN A 225 -27.94 51.26 40.80
CA ASN A 225 -26.95 52.02 40.03
C ASN A 225 -26.37 51.11 38.89
N PRO A 226 -25.59 51.63 37.93
CA PRO A 226 -25.12 50.97 36.71
C PRO A 226 -23.78 50.27 36.90
N ARG A 227 -23.42 49.35 35.98
CA ARG A 227 -22.03 49.12 35.53
C ARG A 227 -21.97 48.12 34.37
N CYS A 228 -21.28 48.54 33.32
CA CYS A 228 -20.61 47.70 32.32
C CYS A 228 -19.49 46.88 33.02
N PRO A 229 -19.05 45.71 32.50
CA PRO A 229 -17.87 45.76 31.64
C PRO A 229 -17.73 44.67 30.55
N ARG A 230 -16.76 44.97 29.67
CA ARG A 230 -16.09 44.21 28.60
C ARG A 230 -15.71 42.75 28.90
N SER A 231 -15.68 41.92 27.84
CA SER A 231 -14.60 40.95 27.52
C SER A 231 -14.66 40.62 26.01
N ARG A 232 -13.68 41.06 25.21
CA ARG A 232 -12.41 40.41 24.80
C ARG A 232 -12.56 39.32 23.72
N ARG A 233 -11.99 39.67 22.55
CA ARG A 233 -11.72 38.85 21.36
C ARG A 233 -10.83 37.64 21.68
N ALA A 234 -11.09 36.53 20.99
CA ALA A 234 -10.10 35.52 20.66
C ALA A 234 -10.11 35.29 19.12
N ARG A 235 -8.92 35.30 18.52
CA ARG A 235 -8.63 34.94 17.12
C ARG A 235 -8.45 33.42 17.01
N PRO A 236 -8.76 32.79 15.86
CA PRO A 236 -8.31 31.42 15.58
C PRO A 236 -6.90 31.42 14.97
N THR A 237 -5.98 30.75 15.66
CA THR A 237 -4.82 30.04 15.09
C THR A 237 -5.36 28.81 14.33
N GLY A 238 -4.78 28.27 13.26
CA GLY A 238 -3.52 28.46 12.57
C GLY A 238 -3.44 27.29 11.59
N TRP A 239 -3.12 27.61 10.34
CA TRP A 239 -2.88 26.67 9.25
C TRP A 239 -1.58 25.90 9.49
N TRP A 240 -1.54 24.61 9.13
CA TRP A 240 -0.29 23.96 8.77
C TRP A 240 -0.49 23.16 7.47
N GLU A 241 0.03 23.75 6.40
CA GLU A 241 0.50 23.06 5.22
C GLU A 241 1.78 22.28 5.57
N SER A 242 1.96 21.11 4.98
CA SER A 242 3.30 20.50 4.86
C SER A 242 3.54 20.05 3.41
N PRO A 243 4.63 20.51 2.79
CA PRO A 243 4.91 20.29 1.38
C PRO A 243 5.50 18.90 1.12
N ARG A 244 5.13 18.35 -0.04
CA ARG A 244 5.85 17.27 -0.73
C ARG A 244 7.32 17.67 -0.88
N THR A 245 8.23 16.92 -0.27
CA THR A 245 9.63 16.89 -0.69
C THR A 245 9.90 15.59 -1.41
N ARG A 246 10.10 15.74 -2.71
CA ARG A 246 10.53 14.74 -3.68
C ARG A 246 11.99 14.40 -3.36
N ARG A 247 12.28 13.30 -2.67
CA ARG A 247 13.65 12.81 -2.50
C ARG A 247 13.95 11.80 -3.60
N SER A 248 14.57 12.29 -4.67
CA SER A 248 15.27 11.47 -5.64
C SER A 248 16.49 10.82 -4.98
N SER A 249 16.44 9.53 -4.69
CA SER A 249 17.65 8.75 -4.40
C SER A 249 18.31 8.39 -5.74
N ARG A 250 19.16 9.30 -6.23
CA ARG A 250 20.16 8.96 -7.25
C ARG A 250 21.27 8.17 -6.54
N PHE A 251 21.54 6.97 -7.05
CA PHE A 251 22.77 6.25 -6.82
C PHE A 251 23.97 7.15 -7.15
N ALA A 252 24.91 7.27 -6.22
CA ALA A 252 26.25 7.77 -6.47
C ALA A 252 27.24 6.69 -6.00
N SER A 253 27.80 5.96 -6.97
CA SER A 253 28.91 5.03 -6.75
C SER A 253 30.22 5.82 -6.57
N PRO A 254 31.06 5.52 -5.57
CA PRO A 254 32.42 6.04 -5.52
C PRO A 254 33.36 5.26 -6.48
N PRO A 255 34.45 5.89 -6.95
CA PRO A 255 35.36 5.35 -7.96
C PRO A 255 36.26 4.24 -7.40
N GLY A 256 36.68 3.36 -8.29
CA GLY A 256 37.33 2.09 -7.98
C GLY A 256 38.72 2.17 -7.34
N LEU A 257 39.05 1.05 -6.69
CA LEU A 257 40.42 0.67 -6.33
C LEU A 257 40.56 -0.86 -6.53
N LEU A 258 41.34 -1.20 -7.56
CA LEU A 258 42.32 -2.30 -7.64
C LEU A 258 41.88 -3.75 -7.40
N SER A 259 41.77 -4.50 -8.51
CA SER A 259 42.04 -5.94 -8.56
C SER A 259 43.51 -6.25 -8.29
N PRO A 260 43.83 -7.31 -7.53
CA PRO A 260 45.08 -8.05 -7.71
C PRO A 260 44.87 -9.21 -8.69
N SER A 261 45.58 -9.14 -9.80
CA SER A 261 45.81 -10.20 -10.78
C SER A 261 46.48 -11.42 -10.13
N ILE A 262 45.95 -12.62 -10.36
CA ILE A 262 46.68 -13.88 -10.13
C ILE A 262 46.83 -14.61 -11.47
N PRO A 263 48.06 -14.98 -11.90
CA PRO A 263 48.32 -15.58 -13.20
C PRO A 263 48.24 -17.11 -13.21
N HIS A 264 47.75 -17.62 -14.36
CA HIS A 264 48.09 -18.87 -15.06
C HIS A 264 48.31 -20.21 -14.31
N ARG A 265 47.53 -21.23 -14.69
CA ARG A 265 48.11 -22.37 -15.47
C ARG A 265 47.04 -23.25 -16.13
N VAL A 266 47.16 -23.35 -17.45
CA VAL A 266 46.56 -24.41 -18.28
C VAL A 266 47.53 -25.59 -18.29
N THR A 267 47.02 -26.80 -18.01
CA THR A 267 47.64 -28.04 -18.50
C THR A 267 46.54 -29.07 -18.74
N PRO A 268 46.41 -29.64 -19.95
CA PRO A 268 45.55 -30.78 -20.20
C PRO A 268 46.34 -32.07 -19.98
N THR A 269 45.75 -33.07 -19.33
CA THR A 269 46.28 -34.44 -19.37
C THR A 269 45.17 -35.38 -19.79
N ARG A 270 45.31 -35.82 -21.05
CA ARG A 270 44.65 -36.95 -21.68
C ARG A 270 45.14 -38.24 -21.00
N THR A 271 44.25 -39.11 -20.54
CA THR A 271 44.56 -40.54 -20.49
C THR A 271 43.30 -41.38 -20.63
N ARG A 272 43.36 -42.32 -21.56
CA ARG A 272 42.40 -43.40 -21.82
C ARG A 272 42.22 -44.28 -20.57
N ARG A 273 41.00 -44.77 -20.37
CA ARG A 273 40.65 -46.20 -20.44
C ARG A 273 39.16 -46.33 -20.74
#